data_AF-A0A0N4US58-F1
#
_entry.id   AF-A0A0N4US58-F1
#
_cell.length_a   1.000
_cell.length_b   1.000
_cell.length_c   1.000
_cell.angle_alpha   90.00
_cell.angle_beta   90.00
_cell.angle_gamma   90.00
#
_symmetry.space_group_name_H-M   'P 1'
#
loop_
_entity.id
_entity.type
_entity.pdbx_description
1 polymer ?
#
loop_
_entity_poly.entity_id
_entity_poly.type
_entity_poly.pdbx_seq_one_letter_code
_entity_poly.pdbx_strand_id
1 'polypeptide(L)'
;MFAYLLILASLCNFANGDGVDINVCVKLVPEPNAPNVLKKRPSVPVQNCQDRYMACTEIFKFEQNDGAVLANNLKPDEDYKVPDDCQKDQYKMLARQICPRTCALCCLTKEYNCQNGKN
;
A
#
# COMPACT_ATOMS: atom_id res chain seq x y z
N MET A 1 34.27 21.70 -6.67
CA MET A 1 34.08 20.24 -6.45
C MET A 1 33.25 19.92 -5.20
N PHE A 2 33.50 20.55 -4.04
CA PHE A 2 32.69 20.33 -2.83
C PHE A 2 31.22 20.80 -2.93
N ALA A 3 30.94 21.89 -3.64
CA ALA A 3 29.57 22.36 -3.84
C ALA A 3 28.68 21.36 -4.63
N TYR A 4 29.27 20.58 -5.54
CA TYR A 4 28.54 19.58 -6.33
C TYR A 4 28.15 18.36 -5.48
N LEU A 5 29.00 17.99 -4.51
CA LEU A 5 28.73 16.91 -3.55
C LEU A 5 27.59 17.27 -2.58
N LEU A 6 27.47 18.54 -2.17
CA LEU A 6 26.36 19.00 -1.32
C LEU A 6 25.02 19.02 -2.08
N ILE A 7 25.04 19.32 -3.38
CA ILE A 7 23.84 19.26 -4.23
C ILE A 7 23.39 17.80 -4.44
N LEU A 8 24.34 16.88 -4.66
CA LEU A 8 24.05 15.44 -4.75
C LEU A 8 23.52 14.86 -3.43
N ALA A 9 24.09 15.25 -2.28
CA ALA A 9 23.61 14.83 -0.96
C ALA A 9 22.23 15.42 -0.61
N SER A 10 21.91 16.61 -1.11
CA SER A 10 20.59 17.23 -0.98
C SER A 10 19.52 16.46 -1.77
N LEU A 11 19.85 16.02 -2.99
CA LEU A 11 18.99 15.18 -3.82
C LEU A 11 18.77 13.78 -3.22
N CYS A 12 19.68 13.26 -2.39
CA CYS A 12 19.45 11.99 -1.69
C CYS A 12 18.32 12.05 -0.64
N ASN A 13 17.85 13.25 -0.27
CA ASN A 13 16.61 13.42 0.49
C ASN A 13 15.39 13.43 -0.45
N PHE A 14 15.31 12.48 -1.39
CA PHE A 14 14.05 12.18 -2.05
C PHE A 14 13.07 11.76 -0.96
N ALA A 15 12.27 12.73 -0.53
CA ALA A 15 11.11 12.54 0.30
C ALA A 15 10.32 11.34 -0.25
N ASN A 16 10.05 10.38 0.63
CA ASN A 16 9.49 9.07 0.32
C ASN A 16 8.29 9.21 -0.63
N GLY A 17 8.49 8.81 -1.89
CA GLY A 17 7.52 8.99 -2.98
C GLY A 17 6.23 8.20 -2.77
N ASP A 18 5.12 8.94 -2.88
CA ASP A 18 3.81 8.63 -3.48
C ASP A 18 3.00 7.39 -3.09
N GLY A 19 3.33 6.74 -1.98
CA GLY A 19 2.43 5.80 -1.32
C GLY A 19 1.63 6.43 -0.18
N VAL A 20 0.31 6.21 -0.13
CA VAL A 20 -0.53 6.62 1.00
C VAL A 20 -0.77 5.48 1.97
N ASP A 21 -0.97 5.80 3.25
CA ASP A 21 -1.37 4.82 4.25
C ASP A 21 -2.76 4.26 3.98
N ILE A 22 -2.90 2.96 4.16
CA ILE A 22 -4.21 2.31 4.18
C ILE A 22 -5.02 2.76 5.40
N ASN A 23 -6.30 3.08 5.21
CA ASN A 23 -7.25 3.40 6.28
C ASN A 23 -8.40 2.38 6.43
N VAL A 24 -8.50 1.42 5.48
CA VAL A 24 -9.44 0.29 5.49
C VAL A 24 -8.63 -1.00 5.40
N CYS A 25 -9.20 -2.12 5.88
CA CYS A 25 -8.50 -3.40 5.96
C CYS A 25 -7.19 -3.32 6.75
N VAL A 26 -7.15 -2.54 7.83
CA VAL A 26 -5.94 -2.31 8.62
C VAL A 26 -5.88 -3.27 9.81
N LYS A 27 -4.70 -3.84 10.05
CA LYS A 27 -4.28 -4.34 11.37
C LYS A 27 -3.07 -3.54 11.84
N LEU A 28 -2.99 -3.33 13.15
CA LEU A 28 -1.81 -2.74 13.79
C LEU A 28 -0.89 -3.87 14.21
N VAL A 29 0.38 -3.80 13.81
CA VAL A 29 1.41 -4.73 14.25
C VAL A 29 2.51 -3.97 14.99
N PRO A 30 3.02 -4.49 16.12
CA PRO A 30 4.16 -3.88 16.79
C PRO A 30 5.41 -4.01 15.93
N GLU A 31 6.23 -2.96 15.91
CA GLU A 31 7.54 -2.99 15.28
C GLU A 31 8.45 -3.97 16.04
N PRO A 32 9.22 -4.85 15.36
CA PRO A 32 10.00 -5.91 16.01
C PRO A 32 10.96 -5.42 17.10
N ASN A 33 11.56 -4.24 16.91
CA ASN A 33 12.54 -3.65 17.83
C ASN A 33 11.99 -2.49 18.67
N ALA A 34 10.72 -2.11 18.46
CA ALA A 34 10.07 -1.02 19.16
C ALA A 34 8.60 -1.38 19.42
N PRO A 35 8.30 -2.20 20.44
CA PRO A 35 6.96 -2.74 20.66
C PRO A 35 5.86 -1.69 20.86
N ASN A 36 6.25 -0.47 21.28
CA ASN A 36 5.36 0.67 21.47
C ASN A 36 5.04 1.42 20.17
N VAL A 37 5.75 1.12 19.08
CA VAL A 37 5.51 1.68 17.75
C VAL A 37 4.67 0.69 16.97
N LEU A 38 3.51 1.14 16.50
CA LEU A 38 2.57 0.32 15.73
C LEU A 38 2.62 0.69 14.26
N LYS A 39 2.71 -0.32 13.40
CA LYS A 39 2.69 -0.18 11.94
C LYS A 39 1.33 -0.61 11.39
N LYS A 40 0.82 0.13 10.41
CA LYS A 40 -0.40 -0.17 9.67
C LYS A 40 -0.10 -1.17 8.57
N ARG A 41 -0.70 -2.35 8.67
CA ARG A 41 -0.55 -3.43 7.67
C ARG A 41 -1.91 -3.94 7.22
N PRO A 42 -2.01 -4.59 6.05
CA PRO A 42 -3.25 -5.23 5.63
C PRO A 42 -3.67 -6.31 6.63
N SER A 43 -4.93 -6.29 7.06
CA SER A 43 -5.51 -7.26 7.99
C SER A 43 -5.50 -8.66 7.38
N VAL A 44 -5.83 -8.74 6.09
CA VAL A 44 -5.61 -9.91 5.25
C VAL A 44 -4.38 -9.64 4.37
N PRO A 45 -3.34 -10.50 4.42
CA PRO A 45 -2.18 -10.35 3.55
C PRO A 45 -2.56 -10.24 2.07
N VAL A 46 -1.93 -9.33 1.32
CA VAL A 46 -2.31 -9.07 -0.08
C VAL A 46 -2.10 -10.27 -1.00
N GLN A 47 -1.23 -11.21 -0.63
CA GLN A 47 -0.99 -12.43 -1.42
C GLN A 47 -2.13 -13.45 -1.29
N ASN A 48 -3.02 -13.25 -0.33
CA ASN A 48 -4.14 -14.15 -0.08
C ASN A 48 -5.34 -13.88 -1.00
N CYS A 49 -5.35 -12.77 -1.74
CA CYS A 49 -6.33 -12.54 -2.79
C CYS A 49 -5.64 -12.14 -4.10
N GLN A 50 -6.42 -12.08 -5.19
CA GLN A 50 -5.93 -11.69 -6.50
C GLN A 50 -6.76 -10.55 -7.07
N ASP A 51 -6.11 -9.74 -7.89
CA ASP A 51 -6.81 -8.81 -8.76
C ASP A 51 -7.56 -9.58 -9.84
N ARG A 52 -8.72 -9.06 -10.23
CA ARG A 52 -9.56 -9.66 -11.28
C ARG A 52 -9.11 -9.24 -12.66
N TYR A 53 -8.39 -8.13 -12.78
CA TYR A 53 -7.91 -7.58 -14.04
C TYR A 53 -6.41 -7.34 -13.98
N MET A 54 -5.70 -7.71 -15.05
CA MET A 54 -4.25 -7.51 -15.15
C MET A 54 -3.84 -6.02 -15.19
N ALA A 55 -4.78 -5.14 -15.58
CA ALA A 55 -4.53 -3.70 -15.68
C ALA A 55 -4.54 -2.97 -14.33
N CYS A 56 -4.73 -3.66 -13.21
CA CYS A 56 -4.80 -3.02 -11.89
C CYS A 56 -3.55 -2.19 -11.56
N THR A 57 -2.36 -2.61 -11.99
CA THR A 57 -1.12 -1.84 -11.82
C THR A 57 -1.05 -0.58 -12.68
N GLU A 58 -1.85 -0.50 -13.75
CA GLU A 58 -1.96 0.69 -14.61
C GLU A 58 -3.07 1.63 -14.14
N ILE A 59 -4.18 1.07 -13.64
CA ILE A 59 -5.32 1.81 -13.11
C ILE A 59 -4.94 2.47 -11.77
N PHE A 60 -4.30 1.70 -10.90
CA PHE A 60 -3.84 2.14 -9.58
C PHE A 60 -2.32 2.06 -9.56
N LYS A 61 -1.67 3.11 -10.05
CA LYS A 61 -0.22 3.22 -10.09
C LYS A 61 0.28 4.24 -9.06
N PHE A 62 1.47 4.00 -8.53
CA PHE A 62 2.18 5.03 -7.77
C PHE A 62 2.62 6.16 -8.73
N GLU A 63 2.53 7.41 -8.29
CA GLU A 63 2.89 8.54 -9.16
C GLU A 63 4.41 8.60 -9.42
N GLN A 64 5.25 8.34 -8.40
CA GLN A 64 6.72 8.35 -8.52
C GLN A 64 7.39 7.32 -7.59
N ASN A 65 8.53 6.75 -8.04
CA ASN A 65 9.38 5.81 -7.29
C ASN A 65 8.64 4.58 -6.70
N ASP A 66 7.93 3.85 -7.57
CA ASP A 66 7.22 2.61 -7.21
C ASP A 66 8.13 1.58 -6.54
N GLY A 67 9.37 1.42 -7.00
CA GLY A 67 10.29 0.37 -6.54
C GLY A 67 10.62 0.47 -5.05
N ALA A 68 10.82 1.68 -4.51
CA ALA A 68 11.12 1.88 -3.09
C ALA A 68 9.91 1.57 -2.21
N VAL A 69 8.72 2.03 -2.62
CA VAL A 69 7.47 1.76 -1.90
C VAL A 69 7.15 0.28 -1.92
N LEU A 70 7.23 -0.36 -3.08
CA LEU A 70 7.01 -1.79 -3.25
C LEU A 70 8.00 -2.61 -2.41
N ALA A 71 9.27 -2.23 -2.37
CA ALA A 71 10.27 -2.89 -1.54
C ALA A 71 9.98 -2.71 -0.04
N ASN A 72 9.57 -1.53 0.41
CA ASN A 72 9.22 -1.29 1.81
C ASN A 72 7.95 -2.05 2.22
N ASN A 73 6.97 -2.22 1.32
CA ASN A 73 5.79 -3.04 1.58
C ASN A 73 6.13 -4.51 1.92
N LEU A 74 7.26 -5.03 1.45
CA LEU A 74 7.74 -6.38 1.80
C LEU A 74 8.25 -6.48 3.25
N LYS A 75 8.62 -5.36 3.86
CA LYS A 75 9.14 -5.31 5.23
C LYS A 75 7.99 -5.26 6.25
N PRO A 76 7.96 -6.14 7.27
CA PRO A 76 6.87 -6.20 8.24
C PRO A 76 6.86 -5.03 9.25
N ASP A 77 7.99 -4.35 9.39
CA ASP A 77 8.26 -3.20 10.26
C ASP A 77 8.02 -1.84 9.58
N GLU A 78 7.57 -1.84 8.33
CA GLU A 78 7.16 -0.63 7.61
C GLU A 78 5.64 -0.56 7.45
N ASP A 79 5.10 0.66 7.47
CA ASP A 79 3.71 0.89 7.09
C ASP A 79 3.48 0.44 5.65
N TYR A 80 2.38 -0.27 5.42
CA TYR A 80 2.00 -0.70 4.08
C TYR A 80 1.34 0.46 3.34
N LYS A 81 1.89 0.80 2.18
CA LYS A 81 1.41 1.88 1.34
C LYS A 81 0.75 1.37 0.07
N VAL A 82 -0.24 2.11 -0.43
CA VAL A 82 -0.92 1.86 -1.71
C VAL A 82 -0.93 3.13 -2.55
N PRO A 83 -1.24 3.04 -3.86
CA PRO A 83 -1.50 4.22 -4.68
C PRO A 83 -2.59 5.11 -4.07
N ASP A 84 -2.45 6.43 -4.19
CA ASP A 84 -3.41 7.41 -3.65
C ASP A 84 -4.85 7.15 -4.13
N ASP A 85 -5.00 6.82 -5.41
CA ASP A 85 -6.31 6.51 -6.00
C ASP A 85 -7.03 5.33 -5.33
N CYS A 86 -6.31 4.41 -4.69
CA CYS A 86 -6.95 3.33 -3.93
C CYS A 86 -7.75 3.85 -2.71
N GLN A 87 -7.41 5.03 -2.18
CA GLN A 87 -8.05 5.62 -1.00
C GLN A 87 -9.15 6.64 -1.36
N LYS A 88 -9.24 7.08 -2.62
CA LYS A 88 -10.26 8.05 -3.07
C LYS A 88 -11.64 7.43 -3.11
N ASP A 89 -12.64 8.10 -2.54
CA ASP A 89 -14.02 7.60 -2.44
C ASP A 89 -14.62 7.21 -3.80
N GLN A 90 -14.33 7.98 -4.84
CA GLN A 90 -14.79 7.72 -6.20
C GLN A 90 -14.29 6.38 -6.79
N TYR A 91 -13.18 5.84 -6.28
CA TYR A 91 -12.59 4.60 -6.76
C TYR A 91 -12.72 3.42 -5.79
N LYS A 92 -13.12 3.65 -4.52
CA LYS A 92 -13.21 2.58 -3.50
C LYS A 92 -14.01 1.37 -3.94
N MET A 93 -15.16 1.58 -4.59
CA MET A 93 -16.00 0.46 -5.07
C MET A 93 -15.26 -0.35 -6.15
N LEU A 94 -14.67 0.36 -7.12
CA LEU A 94 -13.90 -0.23 -8.21
C LEU A 94 -12.69 -1.00 -7.67
N ALA A 95 -11.86 -0.34 -6.86
CA ALA A 95 -10.69 -0.93 -6.20
C ALA A 95 -11.05 -2.23 -5.47
N ARG A 96 -12.15 -2.24 -4.69
CA ARG A 96 -12.62 -3.45 -4.00
C ARG A 96 -13.04 -4.56 -4.95
N GLN A 97 -13.76 -4.23 -6.01
CA GLN A 97 -14.36 -5.22 -6.91
C GLN A 97 -13.32 -5.83 -7.86
N ILE A 98 -12.45 -5.02 -8.43
CA ILE A 98 -11.55 -5.44 -9.50
C ILE A 98 -10.09 -5.54 -9.09
N CYS A 99 -9.63 -4.71 -8.14
CA CYS A 99 -8.21 -4.61 -7.78
C CYS A 99 -7.95 -4.78 -6.26
N PRO A 100 -8.55 -5.79 -5.59
CA PRO A 100 -8.45 -5.93 -4.14
C PRO A 100 -7.03 -6.25 -3.66
N ARG A 101 -6.17 -6.87 -4.48
CA ARG A 101 -4.78 -7.13 -4.12
C ARG A 101 -3.96 -5.85 -4.26
N THR A 102 -4.04 -5.17 -5.41
CA THR A 102 -3.29 -3.94 -5.67
C THR A 102 -3.60 -2.85 -4.62
N CYS A 103 -4.87 -2.70 -4.26
CA CYS A 103 -5.30 -1.69 -3.27
C CYS A 103 -5.34 -2.19 -1.81
N ALA A 104 -4.82 -3.39 -1.52
CA ALA A 104 -4.83 -3.99 -0.19
C ALA A 104 -6.23 -4.11 0.47
N LEU A 105 -7.25 -4.39 -0.35
CA LEU A 105 -8.65 -4.57 0.05
C LEU A 105 -9.10 -6.03 0.10
N CYS A 106 -8.16 -6.99 0.18
CA CYS A 106 -8.49 -8.42 0.29
C CYS A 106 -9.51 -8.71 1.40
N CYS A 107 -9.46 -7.99 2.52
CA CYS A 107 -10.39 -8.19 3.64
C CYS A 107 -11.86 -7.87 3.30
N LEU A 108 -12.13 -7.18 2.18
CA LEU A 108 -13.48 -6.85 1.73
C LEU A 108 -13.99 -7.78 0.62
N THR A 109 -13.15 -8.69 0.13
CA THR A 109 -13.58 -9.70 -0.86
C THR A 109 -14.52 -10.72 -0.19
N LYS A 110 -15.28 -11.47 -0.98
CA LYS A 110 -16.31 -12.40 -0.43
C LYS A 110 -15.68 -13.52 0.39
N GLU A 111 -14.45 -13.89 0.05
CA GLU A 111 -13.65 -14.94 0.67
C GLU A 111 -13.26 -14.59 2.11
N TYR A 112 -13.09 -13.30 2.41
CA TYR A 112 -12.64 -12.82 3.71
C TYR A 112 -13.69 -12.00 4.46
N ASN A 113 -14.65 -11.40 3.75
CA ASN A 113 -15.76 -10.68 4.35
C ASN A 113 -17.04 -11.52 4.28
N CYS A 114 -17.29 -12.28 5.35
CA CYS A 114 -18.51 -13.09 5.50
C CYS A 114 -19.81 -12.27 5.34
N GLN A 115 -19.80 -10.95 5.56
CA GLN A 115 -20.96 -10.08 5.35
C GLN A 115 -21.16 -9.74 3.86
N ASN A 116 -20.10 -9.65 3.05
CA ASN A 116 -20.20 -9.37 1.61
C ASN A 116 -20.53 -10.61 0.76
N GLY A 117 -20.46 -11.82 1.34
CA GLY A 117 -20.76 -13.08 0.66
C GLY A 117 -22.24 -13.24 0.25
N LYS A 118 -23.15 -12.47 0.85
CA LYS A 118 -24.60 -12.53 0.60
C LYS A 118 -25.04 -11.49 -0.43
N ASN A 119 -24.69 -11.70 -1.70
CA ASN A 119 -25.36 -11.09 -2.87
C ASN A 119 -25.90 -12.20 -3.75
#